data_AF-D8GPK1-F1
#
_entry.id   AF-D8GPK1-F1
#
_cell.length_a   1.000
_cell.length_b   1.000
_cell.length_c   1.000
_cell.angle_alpha   90.00
_cell.angle_beta   90.00
_cell.angle_gamma   90.00
#
_symmetry.space_group_name_H-M   'P 1'
#
loop_
_entity.id
_entity.type
_entity.pdbx_description
1 polymer ?
#
loop_
_entity_poly.entity_id
_entity_poly.type
_entity_poly.pdbx_seq_one_letter_code
_entity_poly.pdbx_strand_id
1 'polypeptide(L)'
;MLDVCNTENYLNYDINNKANYDKLKSVRSNTEQNISLKVNNSSKSSDSIEITQKDQKIINAKKVKDAFFETCSDFGSVDSKGSNMSSFYCMVLDMMKRQGIDISSFSLGSSSFVDEVKEFEKKVNMEKPGVFPSNFSDFCDAYKQKLIQCGL
;
A
#
# COMPACT_ATOMS: atom_id res chain seq x y z
N MET A 1 4.77 -39.26 -13.62
CA MET A 1 3.33 -39.58 -13.48
C MET A 1 2.89 -38.93 -12.19
N LEU A 2 1.88 -38.03 -12.28
CA LEU A 2 1.19 -37.30 -11.19
C LEU A 2 2.05 -36.23 -10.47
N ASP A 3 1.62 -34.99 -10.22
CA ASP A 3 0.27 -34.42 -10.21
C ASP A 3 0.23 -32.95 -10.65
N VAL A 4 -0.81 -32.63 -11.42
CA VAL A 4 -1.30 -31.30 -11.78
C VAL A 4 -2.28 -30.87 -10.68
N CYS A 5 -1.89 -29.93 -9.82
CA CYS A 5 -2.74 -29.24 -8.83
C CYS A 5 -2.07 -27.88 -8.56
N ASN A 6 -2.68 -26.69 -8.61
CA ASN A 6 -4.06 -26.24 -8.62
C ASN A 6 -4.05 -24.82 -9.24
N THR A 7 -4.53 -24.68 -10.47
CA THR A 7 -4.65 -23.37 -11.16
C THR A 7 -5.92 -22.60 -10.73
N GLU A 8 -6.79 -23.21 -9.90
CA GLU A 8 -8.12 -22.69 -9.60
C GLU A 8 -8.16 -21.57 -8.53
N ASN A 9 -7.10 -21.36 -7.75
CA ASN A 9 -7.08 -20.32 -6.71
C ASN A 9 -6.71 -18.92 -7.22
N TYR A 10 -6.18 -18.79 -8.44
CA TYR A 10 -5.82 -17.49 -9.02
C TYR A 10 -7.03 -16.73 -9.57
N LEU A 11 -8.07 -17.43 -10.02
CA LEU A 11 -9.26 -16.79 -10.61
C LEU A 11 -10.23 -16.24 -9.55
N ASN A 12 -10.20 -16.77 -8.32
CA ASN A 12 -11.16 -16.38 -7.28
C ASN A 12 -10.74 -15.12 -6.50
N TYR A 13 -9.47 -14.72 -6.58
CA TYR A 13 -8.99 -13.46 -5.97
C TYR A 13 -9.41 -12.23 -6.80
N ASP A 14 -9.57 -12.41 -8.11
CA ASP A 14 -9.98 -11.34 -9.04
C ASP A 14 -11.48 -10.99 -8.91
N ILE A 15 -12.33 -11.99 -8.67
CA ILE A 15 -13.79 -11.80 -8.59
C ILE A 15 -14.19 -11.04 -7.31
N ASN A 16 -13.55 -11.33 -6.18
CA ASN A 16 -13.86 -10.66 -4.91
C ASN A 16 -13.40 -9.20 -4.86
N ASN A 17 -12.33 -8.84 -5.58
CA ASN A 17 -11.91 -7.45 -5.73
C ASN A 17 -12.82 -6.66 -6.69
N LYS A 18 -13.31 -7.29 -7.76
CA LYS A 18 -14.23 -6.68 -8.72
C LYS A 18 -15.58 -6.33 -8.09
N ALA A 19 -16.13 -7.21 -7.26
CA ALA A 19 -17.39 -6.98 -6.53
C ALA A 19 -17.31 -5.77 -5.57
N ASN A 20 -16.11 -5.46 -5.05
CA ASN A 20 -15.89 -4.31 -4.18
C ASN A 20 -15.75 -2.99 -4.96
N TYR A 21 -15.21 -3.05 -6.18
CA TYR A 21 -15.10 -1.90 -7.08
C TYR A 21 -16.46 -1.43 -7.60
N ASP A 22 -17.37 -2.35 -7.91
CA ASP A 22 -18.72 -2.03 -8.36
C ASP A 22 -19.59 -1.42 -7.24
N LYS A 23 -19.40 -1.86 -5.98
CA LYS A 23 -20.03 -1.22 -4.81
C LYS A 23 -19.53 0.21 -4.58
N LEU A 24 -18.23 0.48 -4.78
CA LEU A 24 -17.66 1.83 -4.71
C LEU A 24 -18.20 2.73 -5.85
N LYS A 25 -18.43 2.18 -7.04
CA LYS A 25 -19.03 2.90 -8.17
C LYS A 25 -20.48 3.30 -7.88
N SER A 26 -21.26 2.42 -7.24
CA SER A 26 -22.65 2.71 -6.83
C SER A 26 -22.75 3.80 -5.77
N VAL A 27 -21.85 3.81 -4.77
CA VAL A 27 -21.81 4.89 -3.76
C VAL A 27 -21.41 6.23 -4.38
N ARG A 28 -20.53 6.23 -5.38
CA ARG A 28 -20.16 7.44 -6.14
C ARG A 28 -21.34 7.98 -6.95
N SER A 29 -22.09 7.12 -7.65
CA SER A 29 -23.26 7.54 -8.43
C SER A 29 -24.44 8.01 -7.58
N ASN A 30 -24.64 7.47 -6.38
CA ASN A 30 -25.71 7.93 -5.46
C ASN A 30 -25.40 9.30 -4.83
N THR A 31 -24.12 9.63 -4.69
CA THR A 31 -23.67 10.96 -4.27
C THR A 31 -23.85 11.98 -5.40
N GLU A 32 -23.58 11.59 -6.65
CA GLU A 32 -23.76 12.44 -7.83
C GLU A 32 -25.24 12.73 -8.14
N GLN A 33 -26.17 11.80 -7.87
CA GLN A 33 -27.60 12.01 -8.11
C GLN A 33 -28.30 12.92 -7.09
N ASN A 34 -27.80 13.01 -5.85
CA ASN A 34 -28.39 13.91 -4.83
C ASN A 34 -27.97 15.38 -4.98
N ILE A 35 -27.03 15.70 -5.87
CA ILE A 35 -26.57 17.08 -6.12
C ILE A 35 -27.36 17.76 -7.25
N SER A 36 -28.20 17.02 -7.99
CA SER A 36 -28.88 17.54 -9.18
C SER A 36 -30.34 17.99 -8.95
N LEU A 37 -30.67 18.62 -7.82
CA LEU A 37 -32.01 19.24 -7.65
C LEU A 37 -31.99 20.50 -6.77
N LYS A 38 -31.38 21.58 -7.28
CA LYS A 38 -31.92 22.96 -7.28
C LYS A 38 -30.89 23.93 -7.85
N VAL A 39 -30.98 24.22 -9.14
CA VAL A 39 -30.33 25.40 -9.73
C VAL A 39 -31.44 26.30 -10.26
N ASN A 40 -31.91 27.20 -9.39
CA ASN A 40 -32.59 28.41 -9.82
C ASN A 40 -31.61 29.57 -9.62
N ASN A 41 -31.14 30.11 -10.75
CA ASN A 41 -30.49 31.40 -10.98
C ASN A 41 -30.16 32.28 -9.75
N SER A 42 -28.87 32.43 -9.41
CA SER A 42 -28.26 33.75 -9.14
C SER A 42 -26.76 33.67 -8.86
N SER A 43 -26.00 34.47 -9.62
CA SER A 43 -24.63 34.94 -9.35
C SER A 43 -23.48 33.90 -9.33
N LYS A 44 -22.33 34.30 -9.86
CA LYS A 44 -21.06 33.57 -9.81
C LYS A 44 -20.60 33.41 -8.35
N SER A 45 -21.12 32.40 -7.65
CA SER A 45 -20.50 31.86 -6.44
C SER A 45 -19.45 30.87 -6.88
N SER A 46 -18.19 31.15 -6.56
CA SER A 46 -17.15 30.12 -6.56
C SER A 46 -17.45 29.20 -5.37
N ASP A 47 -18.28 28.17 -5.59
CA ASP A 47 -18.50 27.14 -4.57
C ASP A 47 -17.21 26.34 -4.38
N SER A 48 -16.43 26.72 -3.35
CA SER A 48 -15.33 25.91 -2.85
C SER A 48 -15.88 24.92 -1.83
N ILE A 49 -15.95 23.64 -2.21
CA ILE A 49 -16.27 22.56 -1.27
C ILE A 49 -14.98 22.15 -0.57
N GLU A 50 -14.85 22.51 0.70
CA GLU A 50 -13.73 22.11 1.56
C GLU A 50 -14.10 20.83 2.32
N ILE A 51 -13.55 19.69 1.89
CA ILE A 51 -13.75 18.40 2.55
C ILE A 51 -12.62 18.20 3.56
N THR A 52 -12.92 18.30 4.85
CA THR A 52 -11.95 18.04 5.92
C THR A 52 -12.09 16.61 6.43
N GLN A 53 -11.12 15.75 6.10
CA GLN A 53 -11.00 14.40 6.69
C GLN A 53 -10.41 14.54 8.10
N LYS A 54 -11.18 14.22 9.14
CA LYS A 54 -10.73 14.34 10.56
C LYS A 54 -10.34 13.01 11.21
N ASP A 55 -10.59 11.89 10.54
CA ASP A 55 -10.23 10.57 11.07
C ASP A 55 -8.71 10.37 11.00
N GLN A 56 -8.07 10.34 12.16
CA GLN A 56 -6.62 10.20 12.30
C GLN A 56 -6.09 8.89 11.69
N LYS A 57 -6.87 7.80 11.73
CA LYS A 57 -6.46 6.53 11.13
C LYS A 57 -6.40 6.65 9.61
N ILE A 58 -7.37 7.33 9.01
CA ILE A 58 -7.41 7.55 7.55
C ILE A 58 -6.28 8.49 7.12
N ILE A 59 -6.02 9.56 7.90
CA ILE A 59 -4.90 10.48 7.67
C ILE A 59 -3.56 9.72 7.74
N ASN A 60 -3.36 8.91 8.79
CA ASN A 60 -2.13 8.15 8.97
C ASN A 60 -1.95 7.12 7.86
N ALA A 61 -2.98 6.35 7.51
CA ALA A 61 -2.91 5.39 6.42
C ALA A 61 -2.52 6.05 5.08
N LYS A 62 -3.03 7.27 4.80
CA LYS A 62 -2.62 8.05 3.64
C LYS A 62 -1.13 8.44 3.72
N LYS A 63 -0.68 8.98 4.85
CA LYS A 63 0.73 9.34 5.08
C LYS A 63 1.67 8.16 4.89
N VAL A 64 1.34 7.00 5.48
CA VAL A 64 2.09 5.73 5.32
C VAL A 64 2.20 5.37 3.84
N LYS A 65 1.08 5.37 3.14
CA LYS A 65 1.01 5.03 1.73
C LYS A 65 1.84 5.99 0.88
N ASP A 66 1.68 7.29 1.11
CA ASP A 66 2.39 8.34 0.36
C ASP A 66 3.90 8.24 0.61
N ALA A 67 4.34 8.11 1.87
CA ALA A 67 5.74 7.90 2.22
C ALA A 67 6.33 6.65 1.56
N PHE A 68 5.60 5.53 1.55
CA PHE A 68 6.04 4.29 0.92
C PHE A 68 6.24 4.44 -0.60
N PHE A 69 5.26 5.04 -1.29
CA PHE A 69 5.37 5.27 -2.74
C PHE A 69 6.45 6.26 -3.10
N GLU A 70 6.63 7.32 -2.30
CA GLU A 70 7.69 8.29 -2.50
C GLU A 70 9.06 7.63 -2.35
N THR A 71 9.29 6.82 -1.30
CA THR A 71 10.55 6.08 -1.16
C THR A 71 10.77 5.09 -2.30
N CYS A 72 9.72 4.41 -2.78
CA CYS A 72 9.83 3.53 -3.95
C CYS A 72 10.24 4.31 -5.21
N SER A 73 9.74 5.53 -5.37
CA SER A 73 10.11 6.40 -6.49
C SER A 73 11.56 6.88 -6.38
N ASP A 74 12.01 7.24 -5.18
CA ASP A 74 13.39 7.71 -4.92
C ASP A 74 14.44 6.64 -5.24
N PHE A 75 14.12 5.37 -4.99
CA PHE A 75 15.00 4.23 -5.28
C PHE A 75 14.90 3.73 -6.73
N GLY A 76 13.80 4.07 -7.43
CA GLY A 76 13.57 3.69 -8.81
C GLY A 76 13.47 2.18 -9.03
N SER A 77 13.89 1.76 -10.23
CA SER A 77 13.95 0.33 -10.60
C SER A 77 15.18 -0.32 -9.99
N VAL A 78 14.99 -1.50 -9.41
CA VAL A 78 16.04 -2.27 -8.73
C VAL A 78 16.48 -3.50 -9.52
N ASP A 79 15.86 -3.76 -10.67
CA ASP A 79 16.33 -4.74 -11.65
C ASP A 79 16.16 -4.23 -13.10
N SER A 80 16.66 -5.01 -14.05
CA SER A 80 16.55 -4.73 -15.49
C SER A 80 15.14 -4.94 -16.06
N LYS A 81 14.21 -5.47 -15.26
CA LYS A 81 12.82 -5.76 -15.66
C LYS A 81 11.86 -4.65 -15.25
N GLY A 82 12.33 -3.62 -14.57
CA GLY A 82 11.49 -2.51 -14.11
C GLY A 82 10.87 -2.75 -12.74
N SER A 83 11.26 -3.79 -12.01
CA SER A 83 10.76 -4.02 -10.64
C SER A 83 11.25 -2.88 -9.75
N ASN A 84 10.36 -2.31 -8.93
CA ASN A 84 10.75 -1.34 -7.90
C ASN A 84 10.80 -2.01 -6.52
N MET A 85 11.27 -1.28 -5.51
CA MET A 85 11.38 -1.81 -4.15
C MET A 85 10.07 -2.30 -3.54
N SER A 86 8.92 -1.79 -3.99
CA SER A 86 7.63 -2.21 -3.43
C SER A 86 7.40 -3.72 -3.55
N SER A 87 7.86 -4.35 -4.65
CA SER A 87 7.69 -5.79 -4.88
C SER A 87 8.48 -6.61 -3.86
N PHE A 88 9.71 -6.20 -3.58
CA PHE A 88 10.57 -6.85 -2.60
C PHE A 88 10.07 -6.63 -1.17
N TYR A 89 9.62 -5.41 -0.85
CA TYR A 89 9.06 -5.13 0.47
C TYR A 89 7.80 -5.97 0.74
N CYS A 90 6.88 -6.04 -0.24
CA CYS A 90 5.70 -6.91 -0.15
C CYS A 90 6.08 -8.39 -0.05
N MET A 91 7.13 -8.84 -0.74
CA MET A 91 7.63 -10.21 -0.62
C MET A 91 8.10 -10.51 0.81
N VAL A 92 8.83 -9.59 1.45
CA VAL A 92 9.24 -9.75 2.85
C VAL A 92 8.03 -9.83 3.77
N LEU A 93 7.02 -8.96 3.60
CA LEU A 93 5.79 -9.00 4.39
C LEU A 93 5.04 -10.33 4.23
N ASP A 94 4.96 -10.85 3.01
CA ASP A 94 4.34 -12.14 2.74
C ASP A 94 5.10 -13.29 3.41
N MET A 95 6.44 -13.24 3.41
CA MET A 95 7.28 -14.22 4.10
C MET A 95 7.09 -14.16 5.61
N MET A 96 7.08 -12.96 6.20
CA MET A 96 6.79 -12.74 7.62
C MET A 96 5.43 -13.33 8.00
N LYS A 97 4.39 -13.02 7.22
CA LYS A 97 3.03 -13.52 7.42
C LYS A 97 2.96 -15.05 7.35
N ARG A 98 3.65 -15.68 6.39
CA ARG A 98 3.73 -17.15 6.27
C ARG A 98 4.42 -17.81 7.46
N GLN A 99 5.31 -17.09 8.14
CA GLN A 99 5.95 -17.54 9.39
C GLN A 99 5.13 -17.19 10.64
N GLY A 100 3.92 -16.64 10.48
CA GLY A 100 3.04 -16.30 11.61
C GLY A 100 3.39 -14.98 12.30
N ILE A 101 4.25 -14.15 11.72
CA ILE A 101 4.55 -12.82 12.23
C ILE A 101 3.41 -11.87 11.83
N ASP A 102 2.90 -11.10 12.79
CA ASP A 102 1.87 -10.10 12.51
C ASP A 102 2.45 -8.94 11.70
N ILE A 103 1.76 -8.58 10.62
CA ILE A 103 2.13 -7.49 9.72
C ILE A 103 1.14 -6.31 9.78
N SER A 104 0.16 -6.35 10.70
CA SER A 104 -0.87 -5.31 10.83
C SER A 104 -0.28 -3.91 11.09
N SER A 105 0.87 -3.86 11.76
CA SER A 105 1.66 -2.66 12.04
C SER A 105 2.12 -1.90 10.80
N PHE A 106 2.22 -2.56 9.63
CA PHE A 106 2.52 -1.88 8.36
C PHE A 106 1.47 -0.82 8.04
N SER A 107 0.18 -1.17 8.15
CA SER A 107 -0.93 -0.26 7.85
C SER A 107 -1.12 0.83 8.90
N LEU A 108 -0.54 0.64 10.09
CA LEU A 108 -0.54 1.62 11.18
C LEU A 108 0.60 2.63 11.06
N GLY A 109 1.58 2.39 10.20
CA GLY A 109 2.70 3.30 9.98
C GLY A 109 3.78 3.25 11.04
N SER A 110 3.86 2.15 11.78
CA SER A 110 4.88 1.99 12.81
C SER A 110 6.29 2.05 12.20
N SER A 111 7.04 3.09 12.54
CA SER A 111 8.45 3.21 12.12
C SER A 111 9.35 2.11 12.70
N SER A 112 9.02 1.58 13.90
CA SER A 112 9.72 0.42 14.47
C SER A 112 9.44 -0.87 13.72
N PHE A 113 8.25 -1.05 13.15
CA PHE A 113 7.94 -2.22 12.31
C PHE A 113 8.84 -2.28 11.07
N VAL A 114 9.30 -1.14 10.55
CA VAL A 114 10.26 -1.12 9.43
C VAL A 114 11.61 -1.74 9.83
N ASP A 115 12.03 -1.59 11.09
CA ASP A 115 13.23 -2.28 11.60
C ASP A 115 13.03 -3.80 11.61
N GLU A 116 11.85 -4.27 12.01
CA GLU A 116 11.51 -5.70 12.01
C GLU A 116 11.56 -6.29 10.60
N VAL A 117 11.01 -5.58 9.61
CA VAL A 117 11.08 -5.97 8.19
C VAL A 117 12.53 -6.06 7.72
N LYS A 118 13.36 -5.07 8.08
CA LYS A 118 14.79 -5.03 7.75
C LYS A 118 15.57 -6.16 8.42
N GLU A 119 15.30 -6.46 9.69
CA GLU A 119 15.93 -7.57 10.39
C GLU A 119 15.51 -8.93 9.84
N PHE A 120 14.24 -9.07 9.45
CA PHE A 120 13.74 -10.28 8.82
C PHE A 120 14.42 -10.53 7.47
N GLU A 121 14.52 -9.50 6.62
CA GLU A 121 15.23 -9.60 5.35
C GLU A 121 16.68 -10.06 5.55
N LYS A 122 17.40 -9.46 6.50
CA LYS A 122 18.78 -9.86 6.82
C LYS A 122 18.89 -11.35 7.17
N LYS A 123 17.97 -11.88 7.97
CA LYS A 123 17.93 -13.32 8.32
C LYS A 123 17.74 -14.18 7.07
N VAL A 124 16.79 -13.81 6.22
CA VAL A 124 16.55 -14.54 4.96
C VAL A 124 17.78 -14.47 4.04
N ASN A 125 18.43 -13.32 3.93
CA ASN A 125 19.61 -13.16 3.08
C ASN A 125 20.83 -13.94 3.61
N MET A 126 20.93 -14.18 4.92
CA MET A 126 21.94 -15.09 5.49
C MET A 126 21.69 -16.56 5.12
N GLU A 127 20.43 -16.99 5.06
CA GLU A 127 20.05 -18.36 4.69
C GLU A 127 20.08 -18.58 3.17
N LYS A 128 19.67 -17.56 2.40
CA LYS A 128 19.58 -17.56 0.94
C LYS A 128 20.06 -16.21 0.39
N PRO A 129 21.37 -16.06 0.16
CA PRO A 129 21.93 -14.83 -0.40
C PRO A 129 21.36 -14.50 -1.78
N GLY A 130 21.12 -13.22 -2.03
CA GLY A 130 20.77 -12.70 -3.37
C GLY A 130 19.28 -12.78 -3.72
N VAL A 131 18.41 -13.08 -2.75
CA VAL A 131 16.95 -13.02 -2.93
C VAL A 131 16.47 -11.56 -3.04
N PHE A 132 17.08 -10.65 -2.29
CA PHE A 132 16.71 -9.24 -2.25
C PHE A 132 17.81 -8.35 -2.87
N PRO A 133 17.45 -7.16 -3.37
CA PRO A 133 18.43 -6.21 -3.89
C PRO A 133 19.37 -5.72 -2.77
N SER A 134 20.63 -5.46 -3.11
CA SER A 134 21.65 -5.07 -2.12
C SER A 134 21.34 -3.79 -1.35
N ASN A 135 20.56 -2.89 -1.94
CA ASN A 135 20.11 -1.63 -1.34
C ASN A 135 18.77 -1.73 -0.59
N PHE A 136 18.26 -2.94 -0.30
CA PHE A 136 17.00 -3.13 0.44
C PHE A 136 17.07 -2.57 1.87
N SER A 137 18.22 -2.75 2.54
CA SER A 137 18.46 -2.17 3.87
C SER A 137 18.36 -0.65 3.84
N ASP A 138 18.96 -0.01 2.82
CA ASP A 138 18.93 1.45 2.66
C ASP A 138 17.52 1.95 2.36
N PHE A 139 16.75 1.17 1.57
CA PHE A 139 15.34 1.45 1.31
C PHE A 139 14.51 1.45 2.61
N CYS A 140 14.72 0.45 3.48
CA CYS A 140 14.05 0.39 4.78
C CYS A 140 14.39 1.61 5.65
N ASP A 141 15.66 2.02 5.69
CA ASP A 141 16.07 3.21 6.45
C ASP A 141 15.41 4.47 5.89
N ALA A 142 15.40 4.65 4.57
CA ALA A 142 14.77 5.80 3.94
C ALA A 142 13.25 5.84 4.17
N TYR A 143 12.57 4.70 4.06
CA TYR A 143 11.14 4.60 4.35
C TYR A 143 10.84 4.93 5.82
N LYS A 144 11.62 4.38 6.75
CA LYS A 144 11.51 4.69 8.18
C LYS A 144 11.67 6.19 8.45
N GLN A 145 12.65 6.84 7.82
CA GLN A 145 12.84 8.28 7.98
C GLN A 145 11.66 9.09 7.45
N LYS A 146 11.06 8.71 6.30
CA LYS A 146 9.86 9.39 5.79
C LYS A 146 8.65 9.19 6.71
N LEU A 147 8.47 8.01 7.32
CA LEU A 147 7.43 7.81 8.33
C LEU A 147 7.60 8.76 9.52
N ILE A 148 8.82 8.86 10.06
CA ILE A 148 9.14 9.77 11.17
C ILE A 148 8.85 11.23 10.79
N GLN A 149 9.24 11.65 9.58
CA GLN A 149 8.97 13.00 9.07
C GLN A 149 7.46 13.28 8.92
N CYS A 150 6.66 12.24 8.64
CA CYS A 150 5.20 12.33 8.59
C CYS A 150 4.53 12.34 9.99
N GLY A 151 5.32 12.17 11.06
CA GLY A 151 4.84 12.07 12.44
C GLY A 151 4.29 10.69 12.79
N LEU A 152 4.88 9.62 12.24
CA LEU A 152 4.49 8.22 12.40
C LEU A 152 5.62 7.36 12.99
#